data_AF-A0A193SVD4-F1
#
_entry.id   AF-A0A193SVD4-F1
#
_cell.length_a   1.000
_cell.length_b   1.000
_cell.length_c   1.000
_cell.angle_alpha   90.00
_cell.angle_beta   90.00
_cell.angle_gamma   90.00
#
_symmetry.space_group_name_H-M   'P 1'
#
loop_
_entity.id
_entity.type
_entity.pdbx_description
1 polymer ?
#
loop_
_entity_poly.entity_id
_entity_poly.type
_entity_poly.pdbx_seq_one_letter_code
_entity_poly.pdbx_strand_id
1 'polypeptide(L)'
;MNRRKELKMGKAVSFKVTSAEAANITTIVDRVTAKLPETFPDRESLEMDITACHANGCKLRLADMAEADDFNLVHDVSGIRQNIDRATGKLQGHFLPRFSA
;
A
#
# COMPACT_ATOMS: atom_id res chain seq x y z
N MET A 1 -16.40 -40.93 4.88
CA MET A 1 -15.11 -40.30 4.48
C MET A 1 -15.40 -38.86 4.07
N ASN A 2 -15.20 -37.88 4.96
CA ASN A 2 -15.42 -36.47 4.62
C ASN A 2 -14.24 -35.65 5.18
N ARG A 3 -13.19 -35.51 4.38
CA ARG A 3 -12.05 -34.63 4.68
C ARG A 3 -12.50 -33.20 4.46
N ARG A 4 -12.97 -32.53 5.51
CA ARG A 4 -12.99 -31.06 5.54
C ARG A 4 -11.53 -30.62 5.43
N LYS A 5 -11.14 -30.10 4.27
CA LYS A 5 -9.86 -29.42 4.11
C LYS A 5 -9.88 -28.25 5.07
N GLU A 6 -9.01 -28.28 6.09
CA GLU A 6 -8.71 -27.10 6.89
C GLU A 6 -8.23 -26.00 5.94
N LEU A 7 -9.06 -24.98 5.75
CA LEU A 7 -8.59 -23.71 5.23
C LEU A 7 -7.58 -23.20 6.28
N LYS A 8 -6.29 -23.15 5.95
CA LYS A 8 -5.33 -22.42 6.77
C LYS A 8 -5.81 -20.97 6.80
N MET A 9 -6.40 -20.51 7.91
CA MET A 9 -6.69 -19.09 8.11
C MET A 9 -5.36 -18.36 7.91
N GLY A 10 -5.21 -17.65 6.79
CA GLY A 10 -4.07 -16.77 6.59
C GLY A 10 -3.98 -15.79 7.74
N LYS A 11 -2.76 -15.39 8.12
CA LYS A 11 -2.57 -14.33 9.12
C LYS A 11 -3.40 -13.11 8.70
N ALA A 12 -4.19 -12.57 9.62
CA ALA A 12 -4.98 -11.37 9.38
C ALA A 12 -4.07 -10.22 8.89
N VAL A 13 -4.58 -9.41 7.95
CA VAL A 13 -3.89 -8.22 7.43
C VAL A 13 -3.49 -7.30 8.58
N SER A 14 -2.24 -6.86 8.58
CA SER A 14 -1.66 -5.95 9.55
C SER A 14 -1.76 -4.51 9.06
N PHE A 15 -2.09 -3.58 9.95
CA PHE A 15 -1.96 -2.14 9.69
C PHE A 15 -0.96 -1.50 10.66
N LYS A 16 -0.08 -2.31 11.28
CA LYS A 16 0.90 -1.84 12.25
C LYS A 16 2.05 -1.14 11.55
N VAL A 17 2.15 0.17 11.79
CA VAL A 17 3.25 1.04 11.39
C VAL A 17 3.64 1.91 12.58
N THR A 18 4.87 2.43 12.57
CA THR A 18 5.31 3.44 13.55
C THR A 18 4.68 4.80 13.24
N SER A 19 4.71 5.72 14.21
CA SER A 19 4.19 7.08 14.00
C SER A 19 4.93 7.84 12.89
N ALA A 20 6.23 7.61 12.73
CA ALA A 20 7.02 8.23 11.66
C ALA A 20 6.64 7.66 10.28
N GLU A 21 6.43 6.35 10.19
CA GLU A 21 5.93 5.71 8.96
C GLU A 21 4.52 6.22 8.61
N ALA A 22 3.62 6.30 9.59
CA ALA A 22 2.28 6.86 9.38
C ALA A 22 2.32 8.31 8.87
N ALA A 23 3.19 9.16 9.44
CA ALA A 23 3.38 10.53 8.97
C ALA A 23 3.82 10.58 7.50
N ASN A 24 4.77 9.72 7.09
CA ASN A 24 5.19 9.65 5.69
C ASN A 24 4.07 9.16 4.77
N ILE A 25 3.26 8.19 5.20
CA ILE A 25 2.10 7.72 4.44
C ILE A 25 1.08 8.86 4.25
N THR A 26 0.79 9.62 5.30
CA THR A 26 -0.06 10.82 5.23
C THR A 26 0.47 11.80 4.20
N THR A 27 1.77 12.14 4.23
CA THR A 27 2.40 13.03 3.24
C THR A 27 2.24 12.50 1.82
N ILE A 28 2.51 11.20 1.58
CA ILE A 28 2.36 10.55 0.27
C ILE A 28 0.93 10.71 -0.25
N VAL A 29 -0.05 10.36 0.58
CA VAL A 29 -1.48 10.39 0.25
C VAL A 29 -1.94 11.82 -0.03
N ASP A 30 -1.61 12.77 0.85
CA ASP A 30 -2.00 14.18 0.68
C ASP A 30 -1.44 14.75 -0.62
N ARG A 31 -0.17 14.45 -0.94
CA ARG A 31 0.48 14.90 -2.18
C ARG A 31 -0.25 14.39 -3.42
N VAL A 32 -0.57 13.09 -3.49
CA VAL A 32 -1.21 12.52 -4.69
C VAL A 32 -2.68 12.91 -4.82
N THR A 33 -3.43 13.01 -3.71
CA THR A 33 -4.83 13.42 -3.76
C THR A 33 -4.97 14.90 -4.10
N ALA A 34 -4.07 15.77 -3.61
CA ALA A 34 -4.08 17.18 -3.98
C ALA A 34 -3.73 17.39 -5.47
N LYS A 35 -2.84 16.57 -6.02
CA LYS A 35 -2.37 16.70 -7.40
C LYS A 35 -3.32 16.08 -8.43
N LEU A 36 -3.92 14.95 -8.09
CA LEU A 36 -4.75 14.14 -8.99
C LEU A 36 -6.04 13.69 -8.28
N PRO A 37 -6.91 14.63 -7.87
CA PRO A 37 -8.11 14.33 -7.07
C PRO A 37 -9.09 13.39 -7.78
N GLU A 38 -9.22 13.51 -9.11
CA GLU A 38 -10.09 12.61 -9.90
C GLU A 38 -9.53 11.18 -9.99
N THR A 39 -8.20 11.03 -9.98
CA THR A 39 -7.54 9.72 -10.01
C THR A 39 -7.57 9.05 -8.64
N PHE A 40 -7.45 9.84 -7.57
CA PHE A 40 -7.41 9.40 -6.17
C PHE A 40 -8.48 10.12 -5.34
N PRO A 41 -9.78 9.86 -5.59
CA PRO A 41 -10.87 10.57 -4.92
C PRO A 41 -11.06 10.13 -3.46
N ASP A 42 -10.59 8.93 -3.11
CA ASP A 42 -10.73 8.35 -1.77
C ASP A 42 -9.37 8.30 -1.08
N ARG A 43 -9.13 9.30 -0.24
CA ARG A 43 -7.92 9.48 0.56
C ARG A 43 -7.74 8.34 1.56
N GLU A 44 -8.80 7.94 2.25
CA GLU A 44 -8.75 6.95 3.33
C GLU A 44 -8.43 5.55 2.80
N SER A 45 -9.09 5.15 1.70
CA SER A 45 -8.75 3.88 1.04
C SER A 45 -7.29 3.83 0.61
N LEU A 46 -6.74 4.95 0.12
CA LEU A 46 -5.35 5.01 -0.33
C LEU A 46 -4.37 4.91 0.83
N GLU A 47 -4.64 5.59 1.94
CA GLU A 47 -3.87 5.48 3.18
C GLU A 47 -3.86 4.04 3.71
N MET A 48 -5.01 3.38 3.70
CA MET A 48 -5.13 1.97 4.07
C MET A 48 -4.37 1.05 3.13
N ASP A 49 -4.47 1.25 1.81
CA ASP A 49 -3.78 0.42 0.81
C ASP A 49 -2.25 0.52 0.97
N ILE A 50 -1.71 1.72 1.12
CA ILE A 50 -0.25 1.92 1.31
C ILE A 50 0.20 1.31 2.64
N THR A 51 -0.56 1.51 3.72
CA THR A 51 -0.27 0.92 5.03
C THR A 51 -0.27 -0.60 4.97
N ALA A 52 -1.28 -1.21 4.33
CA ALA A 52 -1.39 -2.64 4.18
C ALA A 52 -0.25 -3.21 3.31
N CYS A 53 0.07 -2.58 2.17
CA CYS A 53 1.20 -2.95 1.33
C CYS A 53 2.51 -3.00 2.13
N HIS A 54 2.79 -1.91 2.85
CA HIS A 54 3.99 -1.73 3.65
C HIS A 54 4.10 -2.77 4.79
N ALA A 55 2.99 -3.07 5.45
CA ALA A 55 2.96 -3.95 6.63
C ALA A 55 2.83 -5.44 6.31
N ASN A 56 2.53 -5.84 5.06
CA ASN A 56 2.13 -7.24 4.75
C ASN A 56 2.83 -7.91 3.55
N GLY A 57 3.92 -7.37 3.02
CA GLY A 57 4.71 -8.13 2.04
C GLY A 57 5.62 -7.31 1.15
N CYS A 58 5.40 -6.00 1.06
CA CYS A 58 6.26 -5.09 0.32
C CYS A 58 6.61 -3.91 1.22
N LYS A 59 7.67 -4.07 2.03
CA LYS A 59 8.19 -2.97 2.85
C LYS A 59 8.57 -1.82 1.92
N LEU A 60 8.14 -0.61 2.26
CA LEU A 60 8.39 0.59 1.45
C LEU A 60 9.41 1.49 2.15
N ARG A 61 10.29 2.12 1.38
CA ARG A 61 11.12 3.26 1.79
C ARG A 61 10.24 4.52 1.84
N LEU A 62 9.37 4.58 2.85
CA LEU A 62 8.31 5.59 2.96
C LEU A 62 8.84 7.03 2.99
N ALA A 63 9.99 7.27 3.64
CA ALA A 63 10.61 8.59 3.67
C ALA A 63 11.06 9.03 2.27
N ASP A 64 11.77 8.17 1.53
CA ASP A 64 12.21 8.45 0.16
C ASP A 64 11.01 8.65 -0.78
N MET A 65 9.97 7.84 -0.63
CA MET A 65 8.74 7.96 -1.43
C MET A 65 8.00 9.26 -1.14
N ALA A 66 7.96 9.70 0.12
CA ALA A 66 7.35 10.98 0.51
C ALA A 66 8.07 12.19 -0.08
N GLU A 67 9.36 12.07 -0.42
CA GLU A 67 10.19 13.11 -1.04
C GLU A 67 10.38 12.91 -2.56
N ALA A 68 9.81 11.85 -3.14
CA ALA A 68 9.96 11.53 -4.55
C ALA A 68 9.38 12.60 -5.46
N ASP A 69 9.89 12.71 -6.69
CA ASP A 69 9.21 13.48 -7.74
C ASP A 69 7.84 12.89 -8.06
N ASP A 70 6.98 13.73 -8.64
CA ASP A 70 5.58 13.37 -8.87
C ASP A 70 5.39 12.16 -9.78
N PHE A 71 6.28 11.96 -10.76
CA PHE A 71 6.15 10.84 -11.69
C PHE A 71 6.40 9.51 -10.98
N ASN A 72 7.48 9.43 -10.20
CA ASN A 72 7.80 8.24 -9.42
C ASN A 72 6.77 8.00 -8.30
N LEU A 73 6.32 9.05 -7.63
CA LEU A 73 5.29 8.97 -6.60
C LEU A 73 3.96 8.42 -7.15
N VAL A 74 3.44 9.01 -8.24
CA VAL A 74 2.16 8.61 -8.83
C VAL A 74 2.22 7.22 -9.43
N HIS A 75 3.35 6.83 -10.03
CA HIS A 75 3.57 5.47 -10.52
C HIS A 75 3.37 4.43 -9.41
N ASP A 76 4.09 4.60 -8.30
CA ASP A 76 4.07 3.62 -7.22
C ASP A 76 2.71 3.58 -6.51
N VAL A 77 2.11 4.73 -6.21
CA VAL A 77 0.77 4.80 -5.60
C VAL A 77 -0.28 4.15 -6.51
N SER A 78 -0.27 4.48 -7.81
CA SER A 78 -1.23 3.90 -8.77
C SER A 78 -1.06 2.39 -8.86
N GLY A 79 0.18 1.92 -8.95
CA GLY A 79 0.48 0.49 -9.05
C GLY A 79 0.12 -0.26 -7.77
N ILE A 80 0.36 0.30 -6.57
CA ILE A 80 -0.08 -0.30 -5.30
C ILE A 80 -1.60 -0.45 -5.30
N ARG A 81 -2.34 0.62 -5.56
CA ARG A 81 -3.81 0.59 -5.58
C ARG A 81 -4.37 -0.43 -6.56
N GLN A 82 -3.74 -0.58 -7.73
CA GLN A 82 -4.19 -1.51 -8.78
C GLN A 82 -3.87 -2.98 -8.49
N ASN A 83 -2.79 -3.24 -7.74
CA ASN A 83 -2.25 -4.59 -7.57
C ASN A 83 -2.40 -5.15 -6.15
N ILE A 84 -2.88 -4.37 -5.18
CA ILE A 84 -3.03 -4.84 -3.81
C ILE A 84 -4.22 -5.80 -3.66
N ASP A 85 -3.94 -6.96 -3.07
CA ASP A 85 -4.97 -7.81 -2.48
C ASP A 85 -5.27 -7.31 -1.06
N ARG A 86 -6.38 -6.59 -0.90
CA ARG A 86 -6.77 -5.99 0.38
C ARG A 86 -7.06 -7.02 1.48
N ALA A 87 -7.33 -8.28 1.14
CA ALA A 87 -7.52 -9.33 2.16
C ALA A 87 -6.20 -9.77 2.79
N THR A 88 -5.09 -9.65 2.04
CA THR A 88 -3.76 -10.11 2.49
C THR A 88 -2.76 -8.98 2.67
N GLY A 89 -3.02 -7.79 2.12
CA GLY A 89 -2.10 -6.66 2.05
C GLY A 89 -0.91 -6.88 1.11
N LYS A 90 -0.93 -7.92 0.27
CA LYS A 90 0.16 -8.26 -0.65
C LYS A 90 -0.11 -7.73 -2.04
N LEU A 91 0.95 -7.33 -2.74
CA LEU A 91 0.89 -6.98 -4.15
C LEU A 91 0.83 -8.24 -5.01
N GLN A 92 -0.01 -8.19 -6.06
CA GLN A 92 -0.19 -9.23 -7.06
C GLN A 92 0.40 -8.77 -8.41
N GLY A 93 0.34 -9.63 -9.43
CA GLY A 93 0.63 -9.23 -10.81
C GLY A 93 2.09 -8.90 -11.12
N HIS A 94 3.05 -9.36 -10.30
CA HIS A 94 4.49 -9.07 -10.43
C HIS A 94 4.85 -7.57 -10.36
N PHE A 95 3.93 -6.73 -9.91
CA PHE A 95 4.22 -5.32 -9.68
C PHE A 95 5.12 -5.16 -8.44
N LEU A 96 6.17 -4.37 -8.59
CA LEU A 96 7.08 -3.99 -7.51
C LEU A 96 7.25 -2.46 -7.53
N PRO A 97 6.89 -1.74 -6.45
CA PRO A 97 7.12 -0.30 -6.33
C PRO A 97 8.60 0.05 -6.47
N ARG A 98 8.93 1.16 -7.12
CA ARG A 98 10.30 1.70 -7.20
C ARG A 98 10.88 2.02 -5.81
N PHE A 99 10.02 2.33 -4.86
CA PHE A 99 10.36 2.57 -3.45
C PHE A 99 10.18 1.35 -2.54
N SER A 100 10.23 0.12 -3.04
CA SER A 100 10.33 -1.08 -2.18
C SER A 100 11.71 -1.16 -1.49
N ALA A 101 11.76 -1.55 -0.22
CA ALA A 101 12.98 -1.68 0.59
C ALA A 101 13.70 -3.02 0.40
#